data_AF-A0A4S4NJ36-F1
#
_entry.id   AF-A0A4S4NJ36-F1
#
_cell.length_a   1.000
_cell.length_b   1.000
_cell.length_c   1.000
_cell.angle_alpha   90.00
_cell.angle_beta   90.00
_cell.angle_gamma   90.00
#
_symmetry.space_group_name_H-M   'P 1'
#
loop_
_entity.id
_entity.type
_entity.pdbx_description
1 polymer ?
#
loop_
_entity_poly.entity_id
_entity_poly.type
_entity_poly.pdbx_seq_one_letter_code
_entity_poly.pdbx_strand_id
1 'polypeptide(L)'
;MESNRWFQKLQTIFYAMLMGQLVFAIIVWFLIRGEEPRFFMDGETDLYIIAGYAVCMVGGAWFIDQFRVRSIKRLPRVMERAASSYRATVLIRLAIIESATLLLTVISLLTYNFEPLALVVLMLGVFYWFRPTVEEFAERYG
;
A
#
# COMPACT_ATOMS: atom_id res chain seq x y z
N MET A 1 24.21 16.55 -5.68
CA MET A 1 23.78 15.74 -6.84
C MET A 1 23.43 14.29 -6.50
N GLU A 2 24.08 13.64 -5.51
CA GLU A 2 23.70 12.27 -5.08
C GLU A 2 22.34 12.17 -4.38
N SER A 3 21.95 13.22 -3.63
CA SER A 3 20.64 13.32 -2.97
C SER A 3 19.44 13.10 -3.92
N ASN A 4 19.51 13.63 -5.15
CA ASN A 4 18.41 13.46 -6.12
C ASN A 4 18.28 12.03 -6.66
N ARG A 5 19.40 11.31 -6.81
CA ARG A 5 19.41 9.99 -7.47
C ARG A 5 18.73 8.92 -6.65
N TRP A 6 18.89 8.92 -5.32
CA TRP A 6 18.24 7.91 -4.48
C TRP A 6 16.74 8.16 -4.32
N PHE A 7 16.32 9.42 -4.27
CA PHE A 7 14.91 9.79 -4.18
C PHE A 7 14.16 9.46 -5.47
N GLN A 8 14.77 9.75 -6.62
CA GLN A 8 14.26 9.30 -7.92
C GLN A 8 14.06 7.78 -7.97
N LYS A 9 15.05 6.99 -7.49
CA LYS A 9 14.89 5.52 -7.41
C LYS A 9 13.71 5.11 -6.52
N LEU A 10 13.50 5.79 -5.39
CA LEU A 10 12.37 5.49 -4.50
C LEU A 10 11.03 5.81 -5.18
N GLN A 11 10.94 6.93 -5.91
CA GLN A 11 9.76 7.27 -6.70
C GLN A 11 9.51 6.26 -7.83
N THR A 12 10.56 5.81 -8.53
CA THR A 12 10.43 4.77 -9.56
C THR A 12 9.86 3.48 -8.98
N ILE A 13 10.34 3.05 -7.80
CA ILE A 13 9.81 1.86 -7.13
C ILE A 13 8.35 2.07 -6.74
N PHE A 14 8.00 3.23 -6.19
CA PHE A 14 6.61 3.56 -5.85
C PHE A 14 5.67 3.45 -7.05
N TYR A 15 6.03 4.06 -8.19
CA TYR A 15 5.21 3.98 -9.41
C TYR A 15 5.19 2.56 -10.00
N ALA A 16 6.27 1.80 -9.89
CA ALA A 16 6.28 0.40 -10.32
C ALA A 16 5.31 -0.46 -9.48
N MET A 17 5.30 -0.31 -8.16
CA MET A 17 4.35 -1.00 -7.27
C MET A 17 2.91 -0.57 -7.55
N LEU A 18 2.66 0.74 -7.74
CA LEU A 18 1.34 1.26 -8.07
C LEU A 18 0.82 0.72 -9.42
N MET A 19 1.67 0.70 -10.45
CA MET A 19 1.30 0.17 -11.75
C MET A 19 1.06 -1.34 -11.72
N GLY A 20 1.83 -2.10 -10.94
CA GLY A 20 1.64 -3.55 -10.81
C GLY A 20 0.24 -3.92 -10.32
N GLN A 21 -0.20 -3.32 -9.22
CA GLN A 21 -1.54 -3.52 -8.67
C GLN A 21 -2.65 -2.96 -9.58
N LEU A 22 -2.44 -1.83 -10.27
CA LEU A 22 -3.40 -1.28 -11.23
C LEU A 22 -3.64 -2.22 -12.41
N VAL A 23 -2.55 -2.71 -13.02
CA VAL A 23 -2.63 -3.65 -14.14
C VAL A 23 -3.33 -4.94 -13.68
N PHE A 24 -3.00 -5.44 -12.50
CA PHE A 24 -3.65 -6.64 -11.97
C PHE A 24 -5.16 -6.44 -11.73
N ALA A 25 -5.55 -5.31 -11.14
CA ALA A 25 -6.97 -4.97 -10.93
C ALA A 25 -7.74 -4.85 -12.26
N ILE A 26 -7.13 -4.26 -13.30
CA ILE A 26 -7.73 -4.18 -14.64
C ILE A 26 -7.91 -5.57 -15.26
N ILE A 27 -6.90 -6.44 -15.14
CA ILE A 27 -6.98 -7.82 -15.63
C ILE A 27 -8.10 -8.57 -14.93
N VAL A 28 -8.18 -8.50 -13.60
CA VAL A 28 -9.24 -9.17 -12.84
C VAL A 28 -10.62 -8.62 -13.19
N TRP A 29 -10.77 -7.30 -13.28
CA TRP A 29 -12.03 -6.68 -13.72
C TRP A 29 -12.50 -7.21 -15.07
N PHE A 30 -11.58 -7.40 -16.02
CA PHE A 30 -11.89 -7.98 -17.33
C PHE A 30 -12.31 -9.45 -17.22
N LEU A 31 -11.60 -10.24 -16.40
CA LEU A 31 -11.85 -11.68 -16.26
C LEU A 31 -13.17 -12.03 -15.58
N ILE A 32 -13.62 -11.23 -14.62
CA ILE A 32 -14.86 -11.50 -13.87
C ILE A 32 -16.10 -10.91 -14.55
N ARG A 33 -15.93 -10.20 -15.67
CA ARG A 33 -17.03 -9.51 -16.36
C ARG A 33 -17.99 -10.49 -17.01
N GLY A 34 -19.24 -10.49 -16.55
CA GLY A 34 -20.31 -11.34 -17.06
C GLY A 34 -20.44 -12.67 -16.31
N GLU A 35 -19.62 -12.89 -15.29
CA GLU A 35 -19.75 -14.01 -14.37
C GLU A 35 -20.74 -13.68 -13.25
N GLU A 36 -21.41 -14.71 -12.73
CA GLU A 36 -22.30 -14.58 -11.56
C GLU A 36 -21.48 -14.52 -10.27
N PRO A 37 -21.75 -13.55 -9.37
CA PRO A 37 -21.00 -13.39 -8.15
C PRO A 37 -21.23 -14.57 -7.20
N ARG A 38 -20.16 -14.98 -6.53
CA ARG A 38 -20.14 -15.99 -5.48
C ARG A 38 -19.75 -15.33 -4.17
N PHE A 39 -20.15 -15.96 -3.08
CA PHE A 39 -19.85 -15.49 -1.73
C PHE A 39 -19.30 -16.66 -0.92
N PHE A 40 -18.36 -16.39 -0.01
CA PHE A 40 -17.86 -17.38 0.93
C PHE A 40 -18.89 -17.66 2.01
N MET A 41 -19.56 -16.62 2.51
CA MET A 41 -20.67 -16.73 3.46
C MET A 41 -21.94 -16.14 2.85
N ASP A 42 -22.03 -14.80 2.87
CA ASP A 42 -23.06 -13.99 2.26
C ASP A 42 -22.43 -12.64 1.87
N GLY A 43 -23.10 -11.88 0.99
CA GLY A 43 -22.55 -10.65 0.44
C GLY A 43 -22.22 -9.58 1.48
N GLU A 44 -23.07 -9.40 2.49
CA GLU A 44 -22.84 -8.38 3.52
C GLU A 44 -21.70 -8.77 4.45
N THR A 45 -21.69 -10.01 4.94
CA THR A 45 -20.66 -10.51 5.86
C THR A 45 -19.30 -10.52 5.19
N ASP A 46 -19.20 -10.98 3.94
CA ASP A 46 -17.95 -10.97 3.18
C ASP A 46 -17.43 -9.53 3.03
N LEU A 47 -18.31 -8.59 2.65
CA LEU A 47 -17.95 -7.19 2.48
C LEU A 47 -17.45 -6.57 3.79
N TYR A 48 -18.09 -6.83 4.93
CA TYR A 48 -17.66 -6.31 6.23
C TYR A 48 -16.30 -6.86 6.66
N ILE A 49 -16.05 -8.16 6.45
CA ILE A 49 -14.75 -8.78 6.77
C ILE A 49 -13.65 -8.15 5.92
N ILE A 50 -13.89 -8.02 4.62
CA ILE A 50 -12.95 -7.48 3.64
C ILE A 50 -12.67 -6.00 3.92
N ALA A 51 -13.71 -5.21 4.22
CA ALA A 51 -13.57 -3.81 4.61
C ALA A 51 -12.80 -3.65 5.94
N GLY A 52 -13.12 -4.48 6.95
CA GLY A 52 -12.41 -4.51 8.22
C GLY A 52 -10.93 -4.84 8.05
N TYR A 53 -10.61 -5.82 7.19
CA TYR A 53 -9.23 -6.16 6.82
C TYR A 53 -8.52 -4.97 6.16
N ALA A 54 -9.15 -4.28 5.21
CA ALA A 54 -8.58 -3.09 4.56
C ALA A 54 -8.25 -1.99 5.59
N VAL A 55 -9.18 -1.68 6.50
CA VAL A 55 -8.98 -0.70 7.57
C VAL A 55 -7.82 -1.11 8.48
N CYS A 56 -7.73 -2.37 8.87
CA CYS A 56 -6.61 -2.90 9.67
C CYS A 56 -5.27 -2.73 8.96
N MET A 57 -5.20 -2.93 7.65
CA MET A 57 -3.96 -2.77 6.88
C MET A 57 -3.54 -1.30 6.76
N VAL A 58 -4.49 -0.37 6.59
CA VAL A 58 -4.21 1.07 6.65
C VAL A 58 -3.68 1.46 8.02
N GLY A 59 -4.34 1.01 9.08
CA GLY A 59 -3.90 1.24 10.46
C GLY A 59 -2.52 0.64 10.74
N GLY A 60 -2.26 -0.57 10.25
CA GLY A 60 -0.97 -1.25 10.39
C GLY A 60 0.17 -0.53 9.67
N ALA A 61 -0.06 -0.05 8.45
CA ALA A 61 0.90 0.75 7.70
C ALA A 61 1.23 2.05 8.44
N TRP A 62 0.22 2.75 8.97
CA TRP A 62 0.42 3.96 9.75
C TRP A 62 1.14 3.69 11.07
N PHE A 63 0.78 2.63 11.79
CA PHE A 63 1.42 2.24 13.04
C PHE A 63 2.90 1.92 12.84
N ILE A 64 3.24 1.14 11.80
CA ILE A 64 4.63 0.78 11.50
C ILE A 64 5.44 2.00 11.09
N ASP A 65 4.85 2.92 10.31
CA ASP A 65 5.47 4.20 9.96
C ASP A 65 5.85 5.00 11.21
N GLN A 66 4.90 5.19 12.12
CA GLN A 66 5.12 5.89 13.40
C GLN A 66 6.15 5.20 14.29
N PHE A 67 6.05 3.87 14.41
CA PHE A 67 6.95 3.07 15.23
C PHE A 67 8.40 3.18 14.73
N ARG A 68 8.62 3.09 13.42
CA ARG A 68 9.96 3.18 12.85
C ARG A 68 10.57 4.56 13.00
N VAL A 69 9.81 5.63 12.75
CA VAL A 69 10.28 7.00 12.93
C VAL A 69 10.73 7.23 14.38
N ARG A 70 9.95 6.77 15.37
CA ARG A 70 10.31 6.87 16.79
C ARG A 70 11.57 6.07 17.14
N SER A 71 11.71 4.86 16.60
CA SER A 71 12.88 4.01 16.86
C SER A 71 14.17 4.60 16.27
N ILE A 72 14.11 5.25 15.12
CA ILE A 72 15.30 5.82 14.46
C ILE A 72 15.80 7.07 15.19
N LYS A 73 14.90 7.91 15.73
CA LYS A 73 15.28 9.08 16.54
C LYS A 73 16.07 8.72 17.81
N ARG A 74 16.04 7.46 18.25
CA ARG A 74 16.77 6.96 19.43
C ARG A 74 18.16 6.42 19.12
N LEU A 75 18.54 6.31 17.84
CA LEU A 75 19.83 5.75 17.44
C LEU A 75 20.92 6.84 17.37
N PRO A 76 22.16 6.57 17.82
CA PRO A 76 23.29 7.45 17.56
C PRO A 76 23.60 7.47 16.05
N ARG A 77 23.99 8.65 15.52
CA ARG A 77 24.30 8.91 14.09
C ARG A 77 23.09 8.85 13.13
N VAL A 78 21.99 9.50 13.52
CA VAL A 78 20.76 9.60 12.71
C VAL A 78 21.04 10.13 11.29
N MET A 79 21.88 11.17 11.15
CA MET A 79 22.21 11.78 9.86
C MET A 79 22.89 10.83 8.86
N GLU A 80 23.78 9.95 9.32
CA GLU A 80 24.48 9.00 8.44
C GLU A 80 23.55 7.91 7.88
N ARG A 81 22.45 7.63 8.58
CA ARG A 81 21.49 6.55 8.22
C ARG A 81 20.11 7.06 7.84
N ALA A 82 19.89 8.37 7.80
CA ALA A 82 18.59 8.99 7.56
C ALA A 82 17.97 8.53 6.24
N ALA A 83 18.72 8.61 5.14
CA ALA A 83 18.23 8.28 3.81
C ALA A 83 17.90 6.77 3.65
N SER A 84 18.76 5.88 4.15
CA SER A 84 18.51 4.43 4.08
C SER A 84 17.33 4.02 4.97
N SER A 85 17.21 4.65 6.14
CA SER A 85 16.12 4.41 7.09
C SER A 85 14.78 4.88 6.54
N TYR A 86 14.71 6.08 5.96
CA TYR A 86 13.51 6.61 5.31
C TYR A 86 13.04 5.69 4.18
N ARG A 87 13.95 5.32 3.26
CA ARG A 87 13.63 4.40 2.16
C ARG A 87 13.04 3.10 2.67
N ALA A 88 13.65 2.50 3.68
CA ALA A 88 13.14 1.27 4.25
C ALA A 88 11.75 1.47 4.88
N THR A 89 11.51 2.57 5.60
CA THR A 89 10.19 2.84 6.22
C THR A 89 9.11 2.98 5.17
N VAL A 90 9.38 3.75 4.12
CA VAL A 90 8.48 3.92 2.97
C VAL A 90 8.18 2.58 2.30
N LEU A 91 9.20 1.77 2.01
CA LEU A 91 9.00 0.48 1.34
C LEU A 91 8.14 -0.47 2.17
N ILE A 92 8.35 -0.53 3.50
CA ILE A 92 7.56 -1.39 4.37
C ILE A 92 6.10 -0.94 4.42
N ARG A 93 5.82 0.36 4.62
CA ARG A 93 4.43 0.84 4.68
C ARG A 93 3.72 0.63 3.35
N LEU A 94 4.40 0.83 2.22
CA LEU A 94 3.84 0.57 0.89
C LEU A 94 3.56 -0.92 0.69
N ALA A 95 4.47 -1.81 1.09
CA ALA A 95 4.26 -3.26 0.97
C ALA A 95 3.05 -3.76 1.79
N ILE A 96 2.79 -3.16 2.95
CA ILE A 96 1.60 -3.48 3.76
C ILE A 96 0.31 -3.12 3.00
N ILE A 97 0.23 -1.90 2.47
CA ILE A 97 -0.94 -1.49 1.68
C ILE A 97 -1.06 -2.30 0.39
N GLU A 98 0.07 -2.58 -0.29
CA GLU A 98 0.10 -3.41 -1.50
C GLU A 98 -0.45 -4.81 -1.22
N SER A 99 -0.01 -5.46 -0.14
CA SER A 99 -0.49 -6.80 0.23
C SER A 99 -2.01 -6.82 0.43
N ALA A 100 -2.58 -5.74 0.99
CA ALA A 100 -4.01 -5.60 1.12
C ALA A 100 -4.68 -5.50 -0.25
N THR A 101 -4.21 -4.61 -1.14
CA THR A 101 -4.77 -4.44 -2.48
C THR A 101 -4.70 -5.71 -3.32
N LEU A 102 -3.60 -6.45 -3.23
CA LEU A 102 -3.43 -7.72 -3.93
C LEU A 102 -4.40 -8.78 -3.40
N LEU A 103 -4.56 -8.89 -2.08
CA LEU A 103 -5.51 -9.84 -1.50
C LEU A 103 -6.94 -9.51 -1.91
N LEU A 104 -7.35 -8.25 -1.85
CA LEU A 104 -8.68 -7.81 -2.29
C LEU A 104 -8.93 -8.15 -3.77
N THR A 105 -7.93 -7.91 -4.62
CA THR A 105 -8.00 -8.23 -6.05
C THR A 105 -8.11 -9.74 -6.29
N VAL A 106 -7.37 -10.55 -5.53
CA VAL A 106 -7.47 -12.02 -5.57
C VAL A 106 -8.84 -12.49 -5.09
N ILE A 107 -9.38 -11.91 -4.02
CA ILE A 107 -10.72 -12.24 -3.54
C ILE A 107 -11.75 -11.98 -4.63
N SER A 108 -11.73 -10.79 -5.26
CA SER A 108 -12.59 -10.49 -6.40
C SER A 108 -12.47 -11.51 -7.53
N LEU A 109 -11.26 -11.96 -7.84
CA LEU A 109 -11.04 -12.98 -8.88
C LEU A 109 -11.65 -14.34 -8.50
N LEU A 110 -11.53 -14.75 -7.24
CA LEU A 110 -12.02 -16.05 -6.76
C LEU A 110 -13.54 -16.08 -6.59
N THR A 111 -14.13 -14.95 -6.20
CA THR A 111 -15.58 -14.83 -5.96
C THR A 111 -16.34 -14.34 -7.18
N TYR A 112 -15.66 -13.88 -8.23
CA TYR A 112 -16.27 -13.16 -9.35
C TYR A 112 -17.09 -11.94 -8.91
N ASN A 113 -16.82 -11.42 -7.70
CA ASN A 113 -17.54 -10.29 -7.13
C ASN A 113 -16.76 -8.98 -7.37
N PHE A 114 -17.48 -7.95 -7.81
CA PHE A 114 -16.95 -6.60 -8.05
C PHE A 114 -16.80 -5.75 -6.78
N GLU A 115 -17.47 -6.09 -5.69
CA GLU A 115 -17.43 -5.30 -4.45
C GLU A 115 -16.02 -5.19 -3.84
N PRO A 116 -15.20 -6.26 -3.73
CA PRO A 116 -13.83 -6.13 -3.26
C PRO A 116 -12.97 -5.27 -4.21
N LEU A 117 -13.27 -5.27 -5.51
CA LEU A 117 -12.59 -4.44 -6.51
C LEU A 117 -12.86 -2.94 -6.30
N ALA A 118 -14.07 -2.58 -5.84
CA ALA A 118 -14.36 -1.20 -5.45
C ALA A 118 -13.49 -0.77 -4.25
N LEU A 119 -13.26 -1.66 -3.28
CA LEU A 119 -12.33 -1.40 -2.17
C LEU A 119 -10.88 -1.29 -2.65
N VAL A 120 -10.46 -2.04 -3.68
CA VAL A 120 -9.13 -1.88 -4.32
C VAL A 120 -8.96 -0.45 -4.83
N VAL A 121 -9.97 0.14 -5.47
CA VAL A 121 -9.89 1.53 -5.97
C VAL A 121 -9.67 2.53 -4.82
N LEU A 122 -10.37 2.35 -3.69
CA LEU A 122 -10.16 3.18 -2.50
C LEU A 122 -8.75 2.99 -1.92
N MET A 123 -8.30 1.73 -1.82
CA MET A 123 -6.98 1.38 -1.31
C MET A 123 -5.83 1.86 -2.22
N LEU A 124 -6.04 1.97 -3.53
CA LEU A 124 -5.12 2.61 -4.46
C LEU A 124 -4.98 4.11 -4.16
N GLY A 125 -6.08 4.77 -3.80
CA GLY A 125 -6.07 6.15 -3.31
C GLY A 125 -5.26 6.29 -2.03
N VAL A 126 -5.42 5.36 -1.08
CA VAL A 126 -4.61 5.31 0.14
C VAL A 126 -3.14 5.03 -0.16
N PHE A 127 -2.84 4.09 -1.06
CA PHE A 127 -1.48 3.80 -1.50
C PHE A 127 -0.82 5.06 -2.07
N TYR A 128 -1.54 5.83 -2.88
CA TYR A 128 -1.06 7.08 -3.42
C TYR A 128 -0.88 8.18 -2.35
N TRP A 129 -1.71 8.20 -1.31
CA TRP A 129 -1.52 9.08 -0.16
C TRP A 129 -0.16 8.84 0.52
N PHE A 130 0.26 7.58 0.65
CA PHE A 130 1.54 7.20 1.27
C PHE A 130 2.77 7.43 0.38
N ARG A 131 2.62 8.14 -0.75
CA ARG A 131 3.72 8.45 -1.68
C ARG A 131 4.92 9.08 -0.96
N PRO A 132 6.16 8.70 -1.33
CA PRO A 132 7.35 9.35 -0.80
C PRO A 132 7.44 10.81 -1.25
N THR A 133 7.70 11.72 -0.32
CA THR A 133 7.88 13.17 -0.58
C THR A 133 9.17 13.67 0.05
N VAL A 134 9.77 14.71 -0.54
CA VAL A 134 11.03 15.30 -0.04
C VAL A 134 10.75 16.06 1.26
N GLU A 135 9.58 16.66 1.36
CA GLU A 135 9.08 17.39 2.51
C GLU A 135 8.95 16.47 3.73
N GLU A 136 8.36 15.29 3.56
CA GLU A 136 8.26 14.30 4.63
C GLU A 136 9.64 13.85 5.14
N PHE A 137 10.59 13.67 4.22
CA PHE A 137 11.96 13.35 4.60
C PHE A 137 12.61 14.48 5.41
N ALA A 138 12.47 15.73 4.96
CA ALA A 138 13.04 16.89 5.66
C ALA A 138 12.43 17.10 7.05
N GLU A 139 11.11 16.91 7.22
CA GLU A 139 10.43 17.08 8.50
C GLU A 139 10.79 16.00 9.51
N ARG A 140 10.93 14.74 9.06
CA ARG A 140 11.06 13.59 9.96
C ARG A 140 12.50 13.17 10.21
N TYR A 141 13.41 13.47 9.27
CA TYR A 141 14.79 13.00 9.24
C TYR A 141 15.84 14.08 8.98
N GLY A 142 15.44 15.33 8.70
CA GLY A 142 16.31 16.51 8.70
C GLY A 142 16.63 16.98 10.10
#